data_AF-A0A846RUE3-F1
#
_entry.id   AF-A0A846RUE3-F1
#
_cell.length_a   1.000
_cell.length_b   1.000
_cell.length_c   1.000
_cell.angle_alpha   90.00
_cell.angle_beta   90.00
_cell.angle_gamma   90.00
#
_symmetry.space_group_name_H-M   'P 1'
#
loop_
_entity.id
_entity.type
_entity.pdbx_description
1 polymer ?
#
loop_
_entity_poly.entity_id
_entity_poly.type
_entity_poly.pdbx_seq_one_letter_code
_entity_poly.pdbx_strand_id
1 'polypeptide(L)' 'MSRARESSASLEVIDVPEGQHGFDMLDHTAESREAVTQAVDWVSAALLR' A
#
# COMPACT_ATOMS: atom_id res chain seq x y z
N MET A 1 -8.10 13.05 -7.02
CA MET A 1 -7.05 13.36 -6.03
C MET A 1 -7.60 13.10 -4.64
N SER A 2 -6.88 12.36 -3.78
CA SER A 2 -7.32 12.03 -2.42
C SER A 2 -7.11 13.23 -1.47
N ARG A 3 -8.05 13.45 -0.55
CA ARG A 3 -7.99 14.54 0.47
C ARG A 3 -6.72 14.49 1.33
N ALA A 4 -6.13 13.31 1.50
CA ALA A 4 -4.88 13.15 2.22
C ALA A 4 -3.70 13.87 1.55
N ARG A 5 -3.70 14.04 0.21
CA ARG A 5 -2.70 14.86 -0.51
C ARG A 5 -2.78 16.36 -0.22
N GLU A 6 -3.91 16.83 0.31
CA GLU A 6 -4.10 18.23 0.70
C GLU A 6 -3.52 18.52 2.10
N SER A 7 -3.09 17.48 2.81
CA SER A 7 -2.41 17.59 4.11
C SER A 7 -0.88 17.57 3.95
N SER A 8 -0.16 18.06 4.97
CA SER A 8 1.31 17.95 5.05
C SER A 8 1.80 16.54 5.42
N ALA A 9 0.92 15.53 5.44
CA ALA A 9 1.30 14.17 5.76
C ALA A 9 2.14 13.57 4.61
N SER A 10 3.18 12.82 4.97
CA SER A 10 3.89 11.98 4.01
C SER A 10 2.93 10.93 3.48
N LEU A 11 2.59 11.02 2.19
CA LEU A 11 1.62 10.15 1.54
C LEU A 11 2.17 9.60 0.22
N GLU A 12 2.18 8.29 0.12
CA GLU A 12 2.40 7.55 -1.11
C GLU A 12 1.19 6.65 -1.39
N VAL A 13 0.83 6.52 -2.67
CA VAL A 13 -0.29 5.68 -3.12
C VAL A 13 0.30 4.54 -3.93
N ILE A 14 0.03 3.31 -3.52
CA ILE A 14 0.40 2.10 -4.25
C ILE A 14 -0.84 1.66 -5.03
N ASP A 15 -0.79 1.79 -6.36
CA ASP A 15 -1.83 1.27 -7.24
C ASP A 15 -1.53 -0.20 -7.56
N VAL A 16 -2.58 -1.03 -7.55
CA VAL A 16 -2.53 -2.46 -7.93
C VAL A 16 -3.54 -2.65 -9.08
N PRO A 17 -3.17 -2.33 -10.33
CA PRO A 17 -4.12 -2.19 -11.44
C PRO A 17 -4.93 -3.46 -11.73
N GLU A 18 -4.31 -4.63 -11.60
CA GLU A 18 -4.97 -5.92 -11.87
C GLU A 18 -5.64 -6.52 -10.63
N GLY A 19 -5.50 -5.87 -9.47
CA GLY A 19 -6.04 -6.32 -8.20
C GLY A 19 -7.53 -5.99 -8.04
N GLN A 20 -8.29 -6.92 -7.45
CA GLN A 20 -9.67 -6.66 -7.06
C GLN A 20 -9.76 -6.06 -5.64
N HIS A 21 -10.96 -5.59 -5.23
CA HIS A 21 -11.17 -5.17 -3.85
C HIS A 21 -10.92 -6.34 -2.88
N GLY A 22 -10.00 -6.16 -1.94
CA GLY A 22 -9.53 -7.24 -1.06
C GLY A 22 -8.44 -8.11 -1.69
N PHE A 23 -7.70 -7.60 -2.68
CA PHE A 23 -6.61 -8.32 -3.36
C PHE A 23 -5.58 -8.90 -2.37
N ASP A 24 -5.38 -8.27 -1.22
CA ASP A 24 -4.46 -8.73 -0.17
C ASP A 24 -4.81 -10.11 0.37
N MET A 25 -6.09 -10.49 0.29
CA MET A 25 -6.59 -11.79 0.71
C MET A 25 -7.02 -12.68 -0.47
N LEU A 26 -7.59 -12.09 -1.51
CA LEU A 26 -8.25 -12.81 -2.60
C LEU A 26 -7.33 -13.10 -3.77
N ASP A 27 -6.30 -12.28 -3.99
CA ASP A 27 -5.43 -12.37 -5.16
C ASP A 27 -4.08 -12.96 -4.76
N HIS A 28 -3.77 -14.14 -5.30
CA HIS A 28 -2.51 -14.83 -5.06
C HIS A 28 -1.47 -14.53 -6.13
N THR A 29 -1.38 -13.26 -6.57
CA THR A 29 -0.44 -12.80 -7.59
C THR A 29 0.85 -12.26 -6.97
N ALA A 30 1.88 -12.05 -7.80
CA ALA A 30 3.11 -11.40 -7.35
C ALA A 30 2.89 -9.91 -7.05
N GLU A 31 2.15 -9.21 -7.91
CA GLU A 31 1.83 -7.78 -7.76
C GLU A 31 1.12 -7.48 -6.43
N SER A 32 0.12 -8.30 -6.07
CA SER A 32 -0.58 -8.19 -4.79
C SER A 32 0.36 -8.36 -3.60
N ARG A 33 1.30 -9.31 -3.67
CA ARG A 33 2.29 -9.55 -2.60
C ARG A 33 3.30 -8.42 -2.49
N GLU A 34 3.77 -7.89 -3.61
CA GLU A 34 4.71 -6.77 -3.66
C GLU A 34 4.09 -5.51 -3.06
N ALA A 35 2.84 -5.18 -3.42
CA ALA A 35 2.12 -4.04 -2.88
C ALA A 35 1.95 -4.13 -1.35
N VAL A 36 1.57 -5.30 -0.82
CA VAL A 36 1.45 -5.52 0.63
C VAL A 36 2.81 -5.45 1.31
N THR A 37 3.85 -6.05 0.72
CA THR A 37 5.22 -6.03 1.27
C THR A 37 5.72 -4.60 1.41
N GLN A 38 5.58 -3.78 0.36
CA GLN A 38 5.98 -2.37 0.38
C GLN A 38 5.25 -1.58 1.47
N ALA A 39 3.94 -1.78 1.63
CA ALA A 39 3.16 -1.13 2.68
C ALA A 39 3.63 -1.54 4.09
N VAL A 40 3.89 -2.84 4.31
CA VAL A 40 4.39 -3.35 5.60
C VAL A 40 5.79 -2.85 5.90
N ASP A 41 6.67 -2.74 4.90
CA ASP A 41 8.02 -2.19 5.07
C ASP A 41 7.96 -0.74 5.57
N TRP A 42 7.05 0.07 5.03
CA TRP A 42 6.86 1.45 5.50
C TRP A 42 6.39 1.54 6.94
N VAL A 43 5.38 0.75 7.31
CA VAL A 43 4.86 0.72 8.68
C VAL A 43 5.94 0.23 9.64
N SER A 44 6.66 -0.83 9.27
CA SER A 44 7.74 -1.38 10.07
C SER A 44 8.85 -0.35 10.28
N ALA A 45 9.27 0.36 9.22
CA ALA A 45 10.25 1.43 9.32
C ALA A 45 9.77 2.63 10.16
N ALA A 46 8.46 2.89 10.20
CA ALA A 46 7.89 3.95 11.02
C ALA A 46 7.82 3.56 12.52
N LEU A 47 7.56 2.30 12.83
CA LEU A 47 7.30 1.83 14.20
C LEU A 47 8.52 1.23 14.91
N LEU A 48 9.51 0.71 14.18
CA LEU A 48 10.69 0.05 14.75
C LEU A 48 11.90 0.99 14.93
N ARG A 49 11.65 2.29 15.03
CA ARG A 49 12.67 3.31 15.33
C ARG A 49 12.82 3.55 16.82
#